data_AF-A0A1E3TGG7-F1
#
_entry.id   AF-A0A1E3TGG7-F1
#
_cell.length_a   1.000
_cell.length_b   1.000
_cell.length_c   1.000
_cell.angle_alpha   90.00
_cell.angle_beta   90.00
_cell.angle_gamma   90.00
#
_symmetry.space_group_name_H-M   'P 1'
#
loop_
_entity.id
_entity.type
_entity.pdbx_description
1 polymer ?
#
loop_
_entity_poly.entity_id
_entity_poly.type
_entity_poly.pdbx_seq_one_letter_code
_entity_poly.pdbx_strand_id
1 'polypeptide(L)'
;MNNLYRELAPITEAAWAEIELEASRTFKRHIAGRRVVDVSEPGGPVAAAVSTGRLTEVTAPTDGVEAHLRASKPLVRLRVPFTLSRSEIDDVERGSHDSDWDPVKDAAKKLAFVEDRAIFEGYPAASIEGIRSCSSNPALTLPAEVRDFPDVISQALSGLRLAGVDGPYSVLLSAEAYTKVSETTEHGYPIREHLHRLVDGDIIWAPAIDGAFVLTTRGGDFDLQLGTDVAIGYLSHDADTVRLYMQETMTFLCYTAEASVCLSA
;
A
#
# COMPACT_ATOMS: atom_id res chain seq x y z
N MET A 1 -20.37 -10.95 17.22
CA MET A 1 -20.79 -9.76 16.49
C MET A 1 -19.88 -8.60 16.80
N ASN A 2 -19.07 -8.22 15.81
CA ASN A 2 -18.22 -7.03 15.83
C ASN A 2 -18.81 -5.96 14.88
N ASN A 3 -18.13 -4.83 14.69
CA ASN A 3 -18.60 -3.72 13.86
C ASN A 3 -18.67 -4.05 12.34
N LEU A 4 -18.36 -5.28 11.93
CA LEU A 4 -18.50 -5.75 10.55
C LEU A 4 -19.87 -6.39 10.29
N TYR A 5 -20.60 -6.78 11.34
CA TYR A 5 -21.95 -7.36 11.27
C TYR A 5 -22.10 -8.52 10.27
N ARG A 6 -21.04 -9.34 10.12
CA ARG A 6 -21.01 -10.46 9.15
C ARG A 6 -22.12 -11.46 9.37
N GLU A 7 -22.48 -11.68 10.63
CA GLU A 7 -23.51 -12.63 11.04
C GLU A 7 -24.94 -12.21 10.62
N LEU A 8 -25.12 -10.96 10.14
CA LEU A 8 -26.41 -10.46 9.61
C LEU A 8 -26.50 -10.60 8.08
N ALA A 9 -25.40 -10.91 7.41
CA ALA A 9 -25.40 -11.09 5.96
C ALA A 9 -26.05 -12.44 5.61
N PRO A 10 -26.94 -12.50 4.61
CA PRO A 10 -27.49 -13.77 4.11
C PRO A 10 -26.43 -14.45 3.21
N ILE A 11 -25.31 -14.85 3.82
CA ILE A 11 -24.15 -15.46 3.18
C ILE A 11 -23.73 -16.67 4.01
N THR A 12 -23.59 -17.82 3.37
CA THR A 12 -23.16 -19.08 4.02
C THR A 12 -21.68 -19.02 4.39
N GLU A 13 -21.24 -19.88 5.32
CA GLU A 13 -19.82 -19.96 5.69
C GLU A 13 -18.92 -20.32 4.49
N ALA A 14 -19.41 -21.19 3.60
CA ALA A 14 -18.70 -21.57 2.38
C ALA A 14 -18.49 -20.36 1.44
N ALA A 15 -19.53 -19.58 1.19
CA ALA A 15 -19.43 -18.37 0.37
C ALA A 15 -18.55 -17.30 1.02
N TRP A 16 -18.60 -17.14 2.35
CA TRP A 16 -17.68 -16.25 3.07
C TRP A 16 -16.22 -16.65 2.87
N ALA A 17 -15.89 -17.94 2.96
CA ALA A 17 -14.53 -18.42 2.78
C ALA A 17 -14.00 -18.15 1.35
N GLU A 18 -14.84 -18.30 0.32
CA GLU A 18 -14.47 -17.97 -1.06
C GLU A 18 -14.26 -16.47 -1.27
N ILE A 19 -15.18 -15.63 -0.77
CA ILE A 19 -15.09 -14.17 -0.86
C ILE A 19 -13.79 -13.68 -0.20
N GLU A 20 -13.45 -14.19 0.99
CA GLU A 20 -12.24 -13.81 1.70
C GLU A 20 -10.97 -14.28 0.99
N LEU A 21 -10.98 -15.50 0.45
CA LEU A 21 -9.87 -16.04 -0.30
C LEU A 21 -9.60 -15.19 -1.55
N GLU A 22 -10.63 -14.82 -2.29
CA GLU A 22 -10.52 -14.04 -3.51
C GLU A 22 -10.08 -12.60 -3.25
N ALA A 23 -10.63 -11.98 -2.19
CA ALA A 23 -10.20 -10.66 -1.73
C ALA A 23 -8.71 -10.69 -1.33
N SER A 24 -8.30 -11.66 -0.52
CA SER A 24 -6.93 -11.80 -0.01
C SER A 24 -5.92 -12.01 -1.15
N ARG A 25 -6.24 -12.88 -2.12
CA ARG A 25 -5.40 -13.12 -3.31
C ARG A 25 -5.27 -11.87 -4.16
N THR A 26 -6.38 -11.21 -4.44
CA THR A 26 -6.40 -10.01 -5.30
C THR A 26 -5.65 -8.85 -4.64
N PHE A 27 -5.86 -8.64 -3.34
CA PHE A 27 -5.17 -7.60 -2.58
C PHE A 27 -3.65 -7.85 -2.55
N LYS A 28 -3.23 -9.06 -2.15
CA LYS A 28 -1.80 -9.46 -2.12
C LYS A 28 -1.12 -9.36 -3.49
N ARG A 29 -1.87 -9.59 -4.58
CA ARG A 29 -1.34 -9.47 -5.93
C ARG A 29 -1.02 -8.03 -6.30
N HIS A 30 -1.84 -7.07 -5.90
CA HIS A 30 -1.74 -5.67 -6.33
C HIS A 30 -0.96 -4.78 -5.35
N ILE A 31 -0.87 -5.15 -4.07
CA ILE A 31 -0.19 -4.36 -3.06
C ILE A 31 1.34 -4.51 -3.17
N ALA A 32 2.04 -3.38 -3.20
CA ALA A 32 3.50 -3.35 -3.25
C ALA A 32 4.12 -2.74 -1.98
N GLY A 33 3.46 -1.77 -1.36
CA GLY A 33 3.94 -1.04 -0.17
C GLY A 33 4.29 -1.97 0.98
N ARG A 34 3.37 -2.88 1.35
CA ARG A 34 3.57 -3.87 2.43
C ARG A 34 4.75 -4.82 2.24
N ARG A 35 5.35 -4.88 1.06
CA ARG A 35 6.54 -5.71 0.79
C ARG A 35 7.84 -5.00 1.14
N VAL A 36 7.82 -3.68 1.32
CA VAL A 36 9.02 -2.85 1.50
C VAL A 36 9.00 -1.98 2.73
N VAL A 37 7.82 -1.65 3.26
CA VAL A 37 7.67 -0.88 4.49
C VAL A 37 7.45 -1.82 5.67
N ASP A 38 7.76 -1.37 6.87
CA ASP A 38 7.44 -2.09 8.09
C ASP A 38 5.93 -2.03 8.34
N VAL A 39 5.31 -3.18 8.51
CA VAL A 39 3.88 -3.29 8.80
C VAL A 39 3.71 -3.64 10.26
N SER A 40 3.13 -2.70 11.01
CA SER A 40 2.81 -2.91 12.43
C SER A 40 1.64 -3.88 12.63
N GLU A 41 1.64 -4.54 13.79
CA GLU A 41 0.49 -5.32 14.24
C GLU A 41 -0.74 -4.42 14.46
N PRO A 42 -1.96 -4.85 14.10
CA PRO A 42 -3.15 -4.02 14.24
C PRO A 42 -3.41 -3.54 15.68
N GLY A 43 -3.43 -2.22 15.88
CA GLY A 43 -3.71 -1.56 17.16
C GLY A 43 -5.16 -1.68 17.64
N GLY A 44 -6.03 -2.30 16.84
CA GLY A 44 -7.43 -2.53 17.13
C GLY A 44 -8.35 -1.35 16.77
N PRO A 45 -9.67 -1.53 16.95
CA PRO A 45 -10.68 -0.55 16.53
C PRO A 45 -10.70 0.75 17.36
N VAL A 46 -9.98 0.78 18.48
CA VAL A 46 -9.87 1.97 19.37
C VAL A 46 -8.70 2.87 18.95
N ALA A 47 -7.73 2.34 18.19
CA ALA A 47 -6.60 3.12 17.71
C ALA A 47 -7.09 4.25 16.78
N ALA A 48 -6.77 5.49 17.16
CA ALA A 48 -7.24 6.69 16.46
C ALA A 48 -6.09 7.53 15.89
N ALA A 49 -4.89 7.46 16.48
CA ALA A 49 -3.73 8.20 16.02
C ALA A 49 -2.42 7.57 16.53
N VAL A 50 -1.32 7.86 15.85
CA VAL A 50 0.05 7.48 16.23
C VAL A 50 0.79 8.72 16.72
N SER A 51 1.38 8.67 17.91
CA SER A 51 2.17 9.80 18.44
C SER A 51 3.48 9.94 17.67
N THR A 52 3.81 11.17 17.25
CA THR A 52 5.09 11.46 16.59
C THR A 52 6.20 11.84 17.56
N GLY A 53 5.89 11.90 18.87
CA GLY A 53 6.81 12.36 19.91
C GLY A 53 7.08 13.88 19.92
N ARG A 54 6.55 14.64 18.95
CA ARG A 54 6.79 16.09 18.82
C ARG A 54 5.76 16.91 19.59
N LEU A 55 6.12 18.16 19.87
CA LEU A 55 5.25 19.17 20.47
C LEU A 55 4.87 20.23 19.45
N THR A 56 3.64 20.71 19.53
CA THR A 56 3.14 21.86 18.78
C THR A 56 2.83 22.97 19.77
N GLU A 57 3.47 24.13 19.63
CA GLU A 57 3.20 25.30 20.46
C GLU A 57 1.74 25.74 20.31
N VAL A 58 1.12 26.12 21.43
CA VAL A 58 -0.22 26.72 21.44
C VAL A 58 -0.24 27.93 22.36
N THR A 59 -1.16 28.86 22.07
CA THR A 59 -1.34 30.06 22.89
C THR A 59 -1.63 29.66 24.34
N ALA A 60 -0.82 30.18 25.26
CA ALA A 60 -0.99 29.97 26.68
C ALA A 60 -2.34 30.51 27.17
N PRO A 61 -3.00 29.82 28.12
CA PRO A 61 -4.28 30.29 28.65
C PRO A 61 -4.15 31.55 29.52
N THR A 62 -2.96 31.83 30.06
CA THR A 62 -2.69 32.99 30.89
C THR A 62 -1.18 33.25 31.01
N ASP A 63 -0.81 34.42 31.54
CA ASP A 63 0.57 34.83 31.75
C ASP A 63 1.28 33.89 32.74
N GLY A 64 2.51 33.50 32.40
CA GLY A 64 3.34 32.59 33.22
C GLY A 64 3.06 31.09 33.00
N VAL A 65 2.25 30.73 32.00
CA VAL A 65 2.02 29.33 31.59
C VAL A 65 2.59 29.09 30.20
N GLU A 66 3.29 27.97 30.00
CA GLU A 66 3.69 27.46 28.69
C GLU A 66 2.81 26.26 28.31
N ALA A 67 2.29 26.24 27.08
CA ALA A 67 1.34 25.22 26.63
C ALA A 67 1.77 24.61 25.29
N HIS A 68 1.68 23.28 25.22
CA HIS A 68 2.03 22.50 24.03
C HIS A 68 1.02 21.37 23.80
N LEU A 69 0.67 21.12 22.54
CA LEU A 69 -0.05 19.92 22.14
C LEU A 69 0.93 18.80 21.79
N ARG A 70 0.51 17.55 22.02
CA ARG A 70 1.22 16.38 21.53
C ARG A 70 0.86 16.15 20.07
N ALA A 71 1.86 16.21 19.19
CA ALA A 71 1.64 15.92 17.78
C ALA A 71 1.39 14.42 17.57
N SER A 72 0.42 14.12 16.72
CA SER A 72 0.04 12.77 16.34
C SER A 72 -0.47 12.74 14.90
N LYS A 73 -0.23 11.63 14.20
CA LYS A 73 -0.80 11.38 12.87
C LYS A 73 -2.11 10.59 13.05
N PRO A 74 -3.26 11.11 12.61
CA PRO A 74 -4.53 10.39 12.72
C PRO A 74 -4.54 9.16 11.81
N LEU A 75 -5.26 8.14 12.23
CA LEU A 75 -5.57 6.99 11.40
C LEU A 75 -6.75 7.32 10.48
N VAL A 76 -6.62 6.97 9.20
CA VAL A 76 -7.69 7.08 8.20
C VAL A 76 -8.40 5.74 8.04
N ARG A 77 -9.73 5.78 7.99
CA ARG A 77 -10.54 4.60 7.66
C ARG A 77 -10.90 4.63 6.18
N LEU A 78 -10.41 3.66 5.44
CA LEU A 78 -10.71 3.49 4.03
C LEU A 78 -11.81 2.44 3.87
N ARG A 79 -12.86 2.73 3.11
CA ARG A 79 -13.98 1.81 2.90
C ARG A 79 -14.37 1.78 1.42
N VAL A 80 -14.33 0.59 0.83
CA VAL A 80 -14.71 0.34 -0.55
C VAL A 80 -15.97 -0.53 -0.58
N PRO A 81 -17.16 0.06 -0.82
CA PRO A 81 -18.39 -0.71 -0.93
C PRO A 81 -18.45 -1.49 -2.25
N PHE A 82 -19.04 -2.68 -2.20
CA PHE A 82 -19.31 -3.51 -3.38
C PHE A 82 -20.61 -4.32 -3.18
N THR A 83 -21.17 -4.80 -4.27
CA THR A 83 -22.45 -5.52 -4.28
C THR A 83 -22.26 -6.87 -4.95
N LEU A 84 -22.83 -7.91 -4.35
CA LEU A 84 -22.82 -9.28 -4.87
C LEU A 84 -24.24 -9.75 -5.13
N SER A 85 -24.42 -10.59 -6.14
CA SER A 85 -25.70 -11.28 -6.38
C SER A 85 -25.89 -12.40 -5.34
N ARG A 86 -27.11 -12.52 -4.83
CA ARG A 86 -27.49 -13.63 -3.95
C ARG A 86 -27.50 -14.97 -4.68
N SER A 87 -27.83 -14.99 -5.97
CA SER A 87 -27.77 -16.22 -6.76
C SER A 87 -26.36 -16.80 -6.77
N GLU A 88 -25.37 -15.95 -7.05
CA GLU A 88 -23.94 -16.32 -7.11
C GLU A 88 -23.42 -16.81 -5.75
N ILE A 89 -23.89 -16.19 -4.66
CA ILE A 89 -23.59 -16.60 -3.28
C ILE A 89 -24.19 -17.98 -2.97
N ASP A 90 -25.47 -18.18 -3.31
CA ASP A 90 -26.20 -19.42 -3.03
C ASP A 90 -25.73 -20.57 -3.96
N ASP A 91 -25.16 -20.25 -5.12
CA ASP A 91 -24.61 -21.22 -6.07
C ASP A 91 -23.39 -21.96 -5.48
N VAL A 92 -22.63 -21.33 -4.58
CA VAL A 92 -21.49 -21.94 -3.87
C VAL A 92 -21.94 -23.16 -3.07
N GLU A 93 -23.06 -23.06 -2.34
CA GLU A 93 -23.59 -24.17 -1.57
C GLU A 93 -24.10 -25.31 -2.47
N ARG A 94 -24.47 -24.98 -3.71
CA ARG A 94 -24.83 -25.94 -4.77
C ARG A 94 -23.62 -26.51 -5.51
N GLY A 95 -22.40 -26.15 -5.12
CA GLY A 95 -21.15 -26.68 -5.67
C GLY A 95 -20.61 -25.91 -6.88
N SER A 96 -21.03 -24.66 -7.07
CA SER A 96 -20.41 -23.77 -8.05
C SER A 96 -18.94 -23.53 -7.70
N HIS A 97 -18.10 -23.43 -8.74
CA HIS A 97 -16.68 -23.08 -8.63
C HIS A 97 -16.33 -21.84 -9.46
N ASP A 98 -17.33 -21.24 -10.13
CA ASP A 98 -17.19 -20.13 -11.05
C ASP A 98 -18.16 -18.97 -10.71
N SER A 99 -18.60 -18.88 -9.46
CA SER A 99 -19.40 -17.75 -8.98
C SER A 99 -18.71 -16.41 -9.27
N ASP A 100 -19.50 -15.42 -9.66
CA ASP A 100 -18.99 -14.10 -10.06
C ASP A 100 -18.52 -13.27 -8.85
N TRP A 101 -17.21 -13.33 -8.60
CA TRP A 101 -16.51 -12.55 -7.59
C TRP A 101 -15.80 -11.30 -8.15
N ASP A 102 -16.08 -10.88 -9.38
CA ASP A 102 -15.45 -9.69 -9.96
C ASP A 102 -15.67 -8.41 -9.13
N PRO A 103 -16.85 -8.17 -8.50
CA PRO A 103 -17.02 -7.03 -7.59
C PRO A 103 -16.07 -7.07 -6.39
N VAL A 104 -15.72 -8.26 -5.90
CA VAL A 104 -14.75 -8.46 -4.81
C VAL A 104 -13.35 -8.10 -5.30
N LYS A 105 -12.94 -8.61 -6.47
CA LYS A 105 -11.63 -8.34 -7.06
C LYS A 105 -11.43 -6.84 -7.32
N ASP A 106 -12.45 -6.18 -7.86
CA ASP A 106 -12.43 -4.74 -8.11
C ASP A 106 -12.31 -3.93 -6.82
N ALA A 107 -13.02 -4.33 -5.76
CA ALA A 107 -12.93 -3.67 -4.46
C ALA A 107 -11.55 -3.86 -3.82
N ALA A 108 -10.98 -5.08 -3.88
CA ALA A 108 -9.65 -5.38 -3.37
C ALA A 108 -8.56 -4.60 -4.13
N LYS A 109 -8.66 -4.54 -5.46
CA LYS A 109 -7.75 -3.77 -6.31
C LYS A 109 -7.81 -2.28 -5.98
N LYS A 110 -9.01 -1.71 -5.84
CA LYS A 110 -9.19 -0.30 -5.45
C LYS A 110 -8.55 -0.02 -4.09
N LEU A 111 -8.78 -0.89 -3.10
CA LEU A 111 -8.21 -0.71 -1.76
C LEU A 111 -6.67 -0.76 -1.80
N ALA A 112 -6.10 -1.78 -2.46
CA ALA A 112 -4.64 -1.90 -2.62
C ALA A 112 -4.02 -0.67 -3.31
N PHE A 113 -4.68 -0.14 -4.34
CA PHE A 113 -4.20 1.03 -5.06
C PHE A 113 -4.24 2.30 -4.20
N VAL A 114 -5.28 2.46 -3.37
CA VAL A 114 -5.39 3.60 -2.45
C VAL A 114 -4.32 3.52 -1.37
N GLU A 115 -4.08 2.32 -0.80
CA GLU A 115 -3.02 2.11 0.20
C GLU A 115 -1.64 2.43 -0.38
N ASP A 116 -1.26 1.84 -1.51
CA ASP A 116 0.03 2.08 -2.14
C ASP A 116 0.20 3.57 -2.52
N ARG A 117 -0.83 4.21 -3.08
CA ARG A 117 -0.76 5.65 -3.39
C ARG A 117 -0.58 6.50 -2.15
N ALA A 118 -1.24 6.16 -1.04
CA ALA A 118 -1.05 6.86 0.22
C ALA A 118 0.39 6.71 0.75
N ILE A 119 1.00 5.53 0.59
CA ILE A 119 2.39 5.26 0.99
C ILE A 119 3.39 6.01 0.09
N PHE A 120 3.27 5.89 -1.23
CA PHE A 120 4.28 6.40 -2.17
C PHE A 120 4.07 7.88 -2.54
N GLU A 121 2.84 8.26 -2.88
CA GLU A 121 2.50 9.61 -3.37
C GLU A 121 1.93 10.52 -2.26
N GLY A 122 1.47 9.92 -1.16
CA GLY A 122 0.88 10.63 -0.03
C GLY A 122 -0.63 10.79 -0.14
N TYR A 123 -1.24 11.17 0.98
CA TYR A 123 -2.66 11.51 1.03
C TYR A 123 -2.87 12.74 1.95
N PRO A 124 -2.74 13.95 1.39
CA PRO A 124 -2.75 15.18 2.19
C PRO A 124 -4.02 15.37 3.04
N ALA A 125 -5.19 14.99 2.52
CA ALA A 125 -6.44 15.09 3.26
C ALA A 125 -6.50 14.15 4.49
N ALA A 126 -5.70 13.09 4.52
CA ALA A 126 -5.53 12.20 5.66
C ALA A 126 -4.27 12.54 6.51
N SER A 127 -3.61 13.67 6.24
CA SER A 127 -2.33 14.06 6.87
C SER A 127 -1.19 13.06 6.66
N ILE A 128 -1.25 12.26 5.59
CA ILE A 128 -0.21 11.30 5.21
C ILE A 128 0.72 11.95 4.20
N GLU A 129 2.00 11.99 4.53
CA GLU A 129 3.08 12.39 3.63
C GLU A 129 3.67 11.11 3.01
N GLY A 130 3.68 11.04 1.68
CA GLY A 130 4.20 9.87 0.98
C GLY A 130 5.72 9.88 0.91
N ILE A 131 6.28 8.73 0.54
CA ILE A 131 7.72 8.56 0.30
C ILE A 131 8.24 9.60 -0.69
N ARG A 132 7.48 9.91 -1.76
CA ARG A 132 7.88 10.92 -2.76
C ARG A 132 8.07 12.31 -2.17
N SER A 133 7.16 12.74 -1.29
CA SER A 133 7.27 14.03 -0.61
C SER A 133 8.30 14.05 0.53
N CYS A 134 8.57 12.88 1.13
CA CYS A 134 9.52 12.73 2.22
C CYS A 134 10.98 12.69 1.74
N SER A 135 11.21 12.17 0.54
CA SER A 135 12.55 11.95 -0.02
C SER A 135 13.38 13.24 -0.07
N SER A 136 14.55 13.25 0.57
CA SER A 136 15.54 14.34 0.45
C SER A 136 16.54 14.13 -0.69
N ASN A 137 16.61 12.92 -1.26
CA ASN A 137 17.48 12.64 -2.39
C ASN A 137 16.97 13.32 -3.67
N PRO A 138 17.88 13.74 -4.58
CA PRO A 138 17.48 14.29 -5.87
C PRO A 138 16.58 13.33 -6.64
N ALA A 139 15.44 13.83 -7.11
CA ALA A 139 14.57 13.06 -7.99
C ALA A 139 15.29 12.78 -9.30
N LEU A 140 15.27 11.51 -9.72
CA LEU A 140 15.78 11.09 -11.01
C LEU A 140 14.62 10.91 -11.99
N THR A 141 14.92 10.78 -13.27
CA THR A 141 13.92 10.54 -14.31
C THR A 141 14.21 9.20 -14.97
N LEU A 142 13.18 8.37 -15.13
CA LEU A 142 13.28 7.15 -15.91
C LEU A 142 13.48 7.53 -17.39
N PRO A 143 14.50 6.98 -18.05
CA PRO A 143 14.72 7.25 -19.45
C PRO A 143 13.60 6.61 -20.28
N ALA A 144 13.34 7.13 -21.48
CA ALA A 144 12.39 6.50 -22.39
C ALA A 144 12.90 5.13 -22.89
N GLU A 145 14.22 5.00 -23.03
CA GLU A 145 14.90 3.77 -23.43
C GLU A 145 15.12 2.85 -22.24
N VAL A 146 14.52 1.66 -22.28
CA VAL A 146 14.57 0.68 -21.18
C VAL A 146 15.99 0.17 -20.91
N ARG A 147 16.85 0.20 -21.94
CA ARG A 147 18.28 -0.18 -21.85
C ARG A 147 19.06 0.67 -20.87
N ASP A 148 18.62 1.90 -20.63
CA ASP A 148 19.28 2.85 -19.75
C ASP A 148 18.73 2.78 -18.31
N PHE A 149 17.74 1.90 -18.03
CA PHE A 149 17.20 1.72 -16.67
C PHE A 149 18.27 1.30 -15.66
N PRO A 150 19.15 0.31 -15.94
CA PRO A 150 20.21 -0.08 -15.00
C PRO A 150 21.11 1.09 -14.60
N ASP A 151 21.39 2.03 -15.50
CA ASP A 151 22.23 3.19 -15.20
C ASP A 151 21.56 4.13 -14.20
N VAL A 152 20.27 4.45 -14.39
CA VAL A 152 19.53 5.31 -13.45
C VAL A 152 19.30 4.62 -12.10
N ILE A 153 19.04 3.31 -12.10
CA ILE A 153 18.96 2.53 -10.86
C ILE A 153 20.32 2.50 -10.15
N SER A 154 21.43 2.35 -10.86
CA SER A 154 22.78 2.42 -10.29
C SER A 154 23.09 3.79 -9.69
N GLN A 155 22.65 4.87 -10.34
CA GLN A 155 22.73 6.23 -9.79
C GLN A 155 21.90 6.38 -8.52
N ALA A 156 20.67 5.85 -8.50
CA ALA A 156 19.82 5.86 -7.31
C ALA A 156 20.45 5.10 -6.14
N LEU A 157 20.97 3.89 -6.38
CA LEU A 157 21.68 3.09 -5.37
C LEU A 157 22.93 3.81 -4.86
N SER A 158 23.67 4.48 -5.75
CA SER A 158 24.82 5.30 -5.37
C SER A 158 24.41 6.50 -4.50
N GLY A 159 23.28 7.14 -4.81
CA GLY A 159 22.68 8.19 -3.99
C GLY A 159 22.39 7.72 -2.55
N LEU A 160 21.74 6.56 -2.41
CA LEU A 160 21.47 5.96 -1.10
C LEU A 160 22.76 5.63 -0.33
N ARG A 161 23.76 5.06 -1.01
CA ARG A 161 25.07 4.75 -0.38
C ARG A 161 25.82 6.01 0.07
N LEU A 162 25.79 7.07 -0.74
CA LEU A 162 26.41 8.36 -0.41
C LEU A 162 25.70 9.06 0.75
N ALA A 163 24.40 8.84 0.90
CA ALA A 163 23.63 9.30 2.05
C ALA A 163 23.86 8.47 3.33
N GLY A 164 24.70 7.42 3.27
CA GLY A 164 24.97 6.54 4.41
C GLY A 164 23.82 5.59 4.74
N VAL A 165 22.96 5.30 3.77
CA VAL A 165 21.83 4.37 3.93
C VAL A 165 22.25 2.98 3.51
N ASP A 166 22.35 2.07 4.48
CA ASP A 166 22.62 0.66 4.22
C ASP A 166 21.44 -0.04 3.54
N GLY A 167 21.75 -1.11 2.79
CA GLY A 167 20.76 -2.00 2.19
C GLY A 167 20.17 -3.02 3.17
N PRO A 168 19.42 -4.03 2.68
CA PRO A 168 19.20 -4.34 1.27
C PRO A 168 18.34 -3.28 0.57
N TYR A 169 18.56 -3.09 -0.73
CA TYR A 169 17.79 -2.14 -1.54
C TYR A 169 16.77 -2.89 -2.39
N SER A 170 15.57 -2.34 -2.49
CA SER A 170 14.50 -2.87 -3.35
C SER A 170 14.07 -1.80 -4.36
N VAL A 171 13.63 -2.26 -5.54
CA VAL A 171 13.16 -1.40 -6.62
C VAL A 171 11.69 -1.68 -6.89
N LEU A 172 10.87 -0.65 -6.84
CA LEU A 172 9.46 -0.72 -7.21
C LEU A 172 9.27 -0.08 -8.57
N LEU A 173 8.67 -0.82 -9.50
CA LEU A 173 8.41 -0.36 -10.87
C LEU A 173 6.90 -0.27 -11.11
N SER A 174 6.47 0.79 -11.79
CA SER A 174 5.11 0.90 -12.30
C SER A 174 4.76 -0.29 -13.22
N ALA A 175 3.47 -0.54 -13.44
CA ALA A 175 3.04 -1.64 -14.31
C ALA A 175 3.63 -1.56 -15.73
N GLU A 176 3.76 -0.35 -16.28
CA GLU A 176 4.35 -0.11 -17.59
C GLU A 176 5.87 -0.36 -17.57
N ALA A 177 6.58 0.21 -16.60
CA ALA A 177 8.03 0.04 -16.46
C ALA A 177 8.41 -1.44 -16.22
N TYR A 178 7.65 -2.14 -15.38
CA TYR A 178 7.88 -3.55 -15.07
C TYR A 178 7.67 -4.46 -16.29
N THR A 179 6.63 -4.19 -17.08
CA THR A 179 6.36 -4.92 -18.34
C THR A 179 7.50 -4.67 -19.35
N LYS A 180 7.87 -3.41 -19.55
CA LYS A 180 8.98 -3.00 -20.43
C LYS A 180 10.30 -3.69 -20.06
N VAL A 181 10.65 -3.71 -18.78
CA VAL A 181 11.87 -4.40 -18.28
C VAL A 181 11.83 -5.91 -18.52
N SER A 182 10.64 -6.51 -18.44
CA SER A 182 10.46 -7.96 -18.64
C SER A 182 10.54 -8.37 -20.10
N GLU A 183 10.13 -7.51 -21.03
CA GLU A 183 10.11 -7.79 -22.47
C GLU A 183 11.40 -7.38 -23.19
N THR A 184 12.17 -6.44 -22.63
CA THR A 184 13.33 -5.87 -23.32
C THR A 184 14.59 -6.70 -23.11
N THR A 185 15.30 -6.94 -24.21
CA THR A 185 16.65 -7.52 -24.23
C THR A 185 17.64 -6.55 -24.86
N GLU A 186 18.87 -6.58 -24.37
CA GLU A 186 20.00 -5.86 -24.93
C GLU A 186 21.05 -6.86 -25.40
N HIS A 187 21.33 -6.86 -26.71
CA HIS A 187 22.24 -7.83 -27.33
C HIS A 187 21.97 -9.31 -26.94
N GLY A 188 20.69 -9.65 -26.71
CA GLY A 188 20.24 -10.99 -26.31
C GLY A 188 20.24 -11.26 -24.80
N TYR A 189 20.68 -10.31 -23.97
CA TYR A 189 20.65 -10.41 -22.51
C TYR A 189 19.39 -9.70 -21.94
N PRO A 190 18.56 -10.37 -21.13
CA PRO A 190 17.39 -9.74 -20.53
C PRO A 190 17.77 -8.63 -19.55
N ILE A 191 17.17 -7.44 -19.69
CA ILE A 191 17.44 -6.30 -18.80
C ILE A 191 17.03 -6.63 -17.36
N ARG A 192 15.95 -7.40 -17.20
CA ARG A 192 15.52 -7.91 -15.90
C ARG A 192 16.62 -8.65 -15.14
N GLU A 193 17.41 -9.49 -15.82
CA GLU A 193 18.52 -10.21 -15.19
C GLU A 193 19.67 -9.27 -14.82
N HIS A 194 19.92 -8.23 -15.61
CA HIS A 194 20.89 -7.19 -15.28
C HIS A 194 20.48 -6.44 -14.01
N LEU A 195 19.22 -6.03 -13.91
CA LEU A 195 18.69 -5.35 -12.73
C LEU A 195 18.72 -6.24 -11.48
N HIS A 196 18.36 -7.52 -11.60
CA HIS A 196 18.43 -8.46 -10.47
C HIS A 196 19.85 -8.69 -9.95
N ARG A 197 20.89 -8.47 -10.75
CA ARG A 197 22.29 -8.54 -10.29
C ARG A 197 22.78 -7.23 -9.66
N LEU A 198 22.15 -6.11 -10.00
CA LEU A 198 22.50 -4.79 -9.48
C LEU A 198 21.85 -4.51 -8.12
N VAL A 199 20.66 -5.07 -7.90
CA VAL A 199 19.82 -4.85 -6.73
C VAL A 199 19.90 -6.08 -5.82
N ASP A 200 20.36 -5.90 -4.57
CA ASP A 200 20.48 -7.00 -3.61
C ASP A 200 19.12 -7.52 -3.10
N GLY A 201 18.07 -6.70 -3.19
CA GLY A 201 16.70 -7.03 -2.82
C GLY A 201 15.79 -7.36 -4.00
N ASP A 202 14.52 -7.02 -3.88
CA ASP A 202 13.49 -7.41 -4.86
C ASP A 202 13.24 -6.33 -5.91
N ILE A 203 12.92 -6.78 -7.13
CA ILE A 203 12.24 -5.95 -8.14
C ILE A 203 10.74 -6.23 -8.01
N ILE A 204 10.00 -5.22 -7.58
CA ILE A 204 8.61 -5.33 -7.16
C ILE A 204 7.71 -4.70 -8.22
N TRP A 205 6.69 -5.46 -8.61
CA TRP A 205 5.60 -4.96 -9.44
C TRP A 205 4.68 -4.08 -8.58
N ALA A 206 4.65 -2.79 -8.87
CA ALA A 206 3.86 -1.80 -8.15
C ALA A 206 2.90 -1.10 -9.12
N PRO A 207 1.72 -1.69 -9.40
CA PRO A 207 0.82 -1.18 -10.42
C PRO A 207 0.11 0.13 -10.05
N ALA A 208 0.15 0.52 -8.77
CA ALA A 208 -0.54 1.70 -8.25
C ALA A 208 0.26 3.01 -8.39
N ILE A 209 1.58 2.91 -8.63
CA ILE A 209 2.51 4.04 -8.71
C ILE A 209 2.83 4.43 -10.15
N ASP A 210 3.33 5.65 -10.30
CA ASP A 210 3.91 6.16 -11.55
C ASP A 210 5.45 6.22 -11.43
N GLY A 211 6.13 5.83 -12.50
CA GLY A 211 7.59 5.76 -12.54
C GLY A 211 8.18 4.61 -11.72
N ALA A 212 9.16 4.90 -10.87
CA ALA A 212 9.80 3.92 -10.01
C ALA A 212 10.29 4.51 -8.67
N PHE A 213 10.52 3.64 -7.69
CA PHE A 213 11.15 3.99 -6.43
C PHE A 213 12.30 3.02 -6.15
N VAL A 214 13.41 3.54 -5.65
CA VAL A 214 14.50 2.75 -5.09
C VAL A 214 14.63 3.12 -3.63
N LEU A 215 14.54 2.15 -2.74
CA LEU A 215 14.56 2.39 -1.30
C LEU A 215 15.29 1.28 -0.56
N THR A 216 15.70 1.56 0.66
CA THR A 216 16.20 0.53 1.58
C THR A 216 15.04 -0.21 2.25
N THR A 217 15.25 -1.49 2.53
CA THR A 217 14.38 -2.33 3.35
C THR A 217 15.13 -2.85 4.58
N ARG A 218 16.06 -2.04 5.13
CA ARG A 218 16.76 -2.33 6.40
C ARG A 218 15.84 -2.29 7.62
N GLY A 219 14.67 -1.67 7.50
CA GLY A 219 13.68 -1.50 8.55
C GLY A 219 13.90 -0.24 9.41
N GLY A 220 12.81 0.30 9.94
CA GLY A 220 12.75 1.47 10.79
C GLY A 220 12.58 2.81 10.05
N ASP A 221 12.60 2.82 8.72
CA ASP A 221 12.55 4.05 7.92
C ASP A 221 11.12 4.42 7.46
N PHE A 222 10.32 3.40 7.09
CA PHE A 222 8.98 3.55 6.54
C PHE A 222 8.01 2.68 7.33
N ASP A 223 7.01 3.29 7.95
CA ASP A 223 6.17 2.65 8.94
C ASP A 223 4.69 2.75 8.56
N LEU A 224 4.10 1.58 8.27
CA LEU A 224 2.68 1.41 8.04
C LEU A 224 2.00 1.01 9.35
N GLN A 225 1.24 1.95 9.89
CA GLN A 225 0.55 1.82 11.16
C GLN A 225 -0.89 1.36 10.96
N LEU A 226 -1.19 0.12 11.34
CA LEU A 226 -2.51 -0.48 11.18
C LEU A 226 -3.32 -0.32 12.47
N GLY A 227 -4.53 0.22 12.36
CA GLY A 227 -5.56 0.09 13.40
C GLY A 227 -6.32 -1.22 13.23
N THR A 228 -6.89 -1.41 12.04
CA THR A 228 -7.55 -2.67 11.65
C THR A 228 -7.09 -3.03 10.25
N ASP A 229 -6.57 -4.23 10.08
CA ASP A 229 -6.21 -4.75 8.76
C ASP A 229 -7.47 -4.94 7.88
N VAL A 230 -7.26 -5.27 6.61
CA VAL A 230 -8.29 -5.45 5.59
C VAL A 230 -9.33 -6.46 6.09
N ALA A 231 -10.56 -5.99 6.25
CA ALA A 231 -11.69 -6.78 6.67
C ALA A 231 -12.92 -6.50 5.80
N ILE A 232 -13.71 -7.54 5.58
CA ILE A 232 -14.97 -7.44 4.84
C ILE A 232 -16.13 -7.31 5.83
N GLY A 233 -16.99 -6.32 5.65
CA GLY A 233 -18.19 -6.12 6.46
C GLY A 233 -19.47 -6.02 5.64
N TYR A 234 -20.59 -6.10 6.33
CA TYR A 234 -21.94 -6.09 5.78
C TYR A 234 -22.62 -4.73 5.94
N LEU A 235 -23.40 -4.30 4.94
CA LEU A 235 -24.22 -3.09 4.99
C LEU A 235 -25.72 -3.40 4.99
N SER A 236 -26.18 -4.04 3.93
CA SER A 236 -27.61 -4.26 3.67
C SER A 236 -27.78 -5.37 2.63
N HIS A 237 -28.98 -5.93 2.52
CA HIS A 237 -29.33 -6.84 1.43
C HIS A 237 -30.78 -6.59 0.98
N ASP A 238 -31.11 -7.03 -0.22
CA ASP A 238 -32.48 -7.13 -0.71
C ASP A 238 -32.77 -8.56 -1.22
N ALA A 239 -33.80 -8.71 -2.06
CA ALA A 239 -34.19 -10.02 -2.60
C ALA A 239 -33.11 -10.63 -3.50
N ASP A 240 -32.34 -9.79 -4.19
CA ASP A 240 -31.45 -10.20 -5.28
C ASP A 240 -29.97 -9.98 -4.96
N THR A 241 -29.65 -9.03 -4.08
CA THR A 241 -28.27 -8.58 -3.85
C THR A 241 -27.90 -8.40 -2.39
N VAL A 242 -26.60 -8.52 -2.11
CA VAL A 242 -25.98 -8.22 -0.82
C VAL A 242 -24.95 -7.12 -0.99
N ARG A 243 -25.05 -6.05 -0.20
CA ARG A 243 -24.10 -4.94 -0.17
C ARG A 243 -23.11 -5.16 0.96
N LEU A 244 -21.84 -5.29 0.59
CA LEU A 244 -20.71 -5.45 1.49
C LEU A 244 -19.73 -4.28 1.33
N TYR A 245 -18.67 -4.29 2.12
CA TYR A 245 -17.52 -3.40 1.93
C TYR A 245 -16.22 -4.07 2.34
N MET A 246 -15.12 -3.69 1.70
CA MET A 246 -13.78 -3.87 2.26
C MET A 246 -13.41 -2.63 3.03
N GLN A 247 -12.75 -2.81 4.17
CA GLN A 247 -12.31 -1.71 5.00
C GLN A 247 -10.99 -2.03 5.67
N GLU A 248 -10.17 -1.01 5.82
CA GLU A 248 -9.04 -1.00 6.74
C GLU A 248 -8.98 0.35 7.44
N THR A 249 -8.18 0.40 8.51
CA THR A 249 -7.87 1.63 9.21
C THR A 249 -6.37 1.70 9.35
N MET A 250 -5.74 2.72 8.77
CA MET A 250 -4.29 2.81 8.65
C MET A 250 -3.78 4.25 8.70
N THR A 251 -2.49 4.44 8.92
CA THR A 251 -1.76 5.67 8.59
C THR A 251 -0.34 5.29 8.19
N PHE A 252 0.37 6.20 7.53
CA PHE A 252 1.74 5.96 7.08
C PHE A 252 2.66 7.07 7.58
N LEU A 253 3.84 6.68 8.06
CA LEU A 253 4.88 7.58 8.53
C LEU A 253 6.20 7.27 7.81
N CYS A 254 6.83 8.33 7.30
CA CYS A 254 8.20 8.29 6.80
C CYS A 254 9.09 8.96 7.85
N TYR A 255 10.04 8.22 8.41
CA TYR A 255 10.96 8.73 9.44
C TYR A 255 12.29 9.20 8.85
N THR A 256 12.74 8.58 7.75
CA THR A 256 14.06 8.82 7.15
C THR A 256 13.91 9.35 5.73
N ALA A 257 14.23 10.62 5.52
CA ALA A 257 14.07 11.29 4.23
C ALA A 257 15.07 10.80 3.18
N GLU A 258 16.26 10.38 3.60
CA GLU A 258 17.34 9.93 2.74
C GLU A 258 17.24 8.45 2.33
N ALA A 259 16.27 7.70 2.89
CA ALA A 259 16.12 6.25 2.70
C ALA A 259 15.47 5.83 1.37
N SER A 260 15.09 6.79 0.53
CA SER A 260 14.45 6.56 -0.77
C SER A 260 14.98 7.48 -1.84
N VAL A 261 14.92 7.03 -3.10
CA VAL A 261 15.12 7.82 -4.31
C VAL A 261 13.90 7.62 -5.20
N CYS A 262 13.32 8.72 -5.64
CA CYS A 262 12.14 8.71 -6.50
C CYS A 262 12.55 8.90 -7.96
N LEU A 263 12.00 8.07 -8.84
CA LEU A 263 12.19 8.16 -10.27
C LEU A 263 10.86 8.55 -10.91
N SER A 264 10.78 9.73 -11.51
CA SER A 264 9.62 10.13 -12.31
C SER A 264 9.62 9.41 -13.65
N ALA A 265 8.43 9.08 -14.16
CA ALA A 265 8.27 8.67 -15.56
C ALA A 265 8.54 9.84 -16.52
#